data_AF-A0A382JUI3-F1
#
_entry.id   AF-A0A382JUI3-F1
#
_cell.length_a   1.000
_cell.length_b   1.000
_cell.length_c   1.000
_cell.angle_alpha   90.00
_cell.angle_beta   90.00
_cell.angle_gamma   90.00
#
_symmetry.space_group_name_H-M   'P 1'
#
loop_
_entity.id
_entity.type
_entity.pdbx_description
1 polymer ?
#
loop_
_entity_poly.entity_id
_entity_poly.type
_entity_poly.pdbx_seq_one_letter_code
_entity_poly.pdbx_strand_id
1 'polypeptide(L)' 'MGFFNSITNPLSWISGDIAIDLGTANTLVYIKGRGVLINEPSIVAKSVHDNKIIAV' A
#
# COMPACT_ATOMS: atom_id res chain seq x y z
N MET A 1 5.86 -6.38 26.49
CA MET A 1 5.67 -5.02 25.93
C MET A 1 6.26 -4.83 24.51
N GLY A 2 6.43 -5.89 23.70
CA GLY A 2 7.04 -5.76 22.35
C GLY A 2 6.06 -5.74 21.17
N PHE A 3 4.84 -6.26 21.34
CA PHE A 3 3.88 -6.42 20.24
C PHE A 3 3.25 -5.10 19.76
N PHE A 4 3.06 -4.12 20.65
CA PHE A 4 2.38 -2.86 20.32
C PHE A 4 3.31 -1.77 19.76
N ASN A 5 4.64 -1.92 19.90
CA ASN A 5 5.60 -0.90 19.45
C ASN A 5 5.81 -0.89 17.92
N SER A 6 5.38 -1.93 17.19
CA SER A 6 5.51 -1.99 15.73
C SER A 6 4.44 -1.19 14.97
N ILE A 7 3.37 -0.74 15.64
CA ILE A 7 2.25 -0.05 14.98
C ILE A 7 2.50 1.47 14.93
N THR A 8 3.31 2.02 15.82
CA THR A 8 3.49 3.48 15.97
C THR A 8 4.62 4.06 15.14
N ASN A 9 5.44 3.25 14.46
CA ASN A 9 6.61 3.73 13.73
C ASN A 9 6.52 3.39 12.22
N PRO A 10 6.04 4.32 11.38
CA PRO A 10 5.85 4.12 9.94
C PRO A 10 7.18 4.06 9.16
N LEU A 11 8.31 3.77 9.80
CA LEU A 11 9.50 3.31 9.09
C LEU A 11 9.73 1.79 9.25
N SER A 12 9.15 1.16 10.27
CA SER A 12 9.35 -0.28 10.55
C SER A 12 8.63 -1.21 9.56
N TRP A 13 7.49 -0.79 9.03
CA TRP A 13 6.81 -1.49 7.92
C TRP A 13 7.50 -1.33 6.56
N ILE A 14 8.33 -0.29 6.34
CA ILE A 14 9.08 -0.06 5.10
C ILE A 14 10.51 -0.63 5.20
N SER A 15 11.02 -0.94 6.40
CA SER A 15 12.27 -1.66 6.55
C SER A 15 12.10 -3.12 6.09
N GLY A 16 12.43 -3.40 4.83
CA GLY A 16 12.39 -4.72 4.22
C GLY A 16 12.42 -4.67 2.69
N ASP A 17 12.74 -5.78 2.04
CA ASP A 17 12.68 -5.90 0.57
C ASP A 17 11.20 -5.83 0.13
N ILE A 18 10.88 -4.91 -0.79
CA ILE A 18 9.53 -4.69 -1.33
C ILE A 18 9.48 -5.15 -2.79
N ALA A 19 8.40 -5.84 -3.16
CA ALA A 19 8.04 -6.09 -4.56
C ALA A 19 6.65 -5.49 -4.83
N ILE A 20 6.52 -4.80 -5.97
CA ILE A 20 5.27 -4.15 -6.39
C ILE A 20 4.88 -4.72 -7.74
N ASP A 21 3.64 -5.20 -7.83
CA ASP A 21 3.01 -5.60 -9.09
C ASP A 21 1.98 -4.53 -9.47
N LEU A 22 2.21 -3.87 -10.61
CA LEU A 22 1.37 -2.79 -11.13
C LEU A 22 0.55 -3.29 -12.32
N GLY A 23 -0.35 -4.23 -12.04
CA GLY A 23 -1.28 -4.76 -13.03
C GLY A 23 -2.31 -3.72 -13.46
N THR A 24 -2.93 -3.93 -14.63
CA THR A 24 -4.00 -3.04 -15.13
C THR A 24 -5.27 -3.10 -14.30
N ALA A 25 -5.55 -4.24 -13.68
CA ALA A 25 -6.73 -4.46 -12.84
C ALA A 25 -6.44 -4.28 -11.35
N ASN A 26 -5.29 -4.76 -10.88
CA ASN A 26 -4.93 -4.76 -9.46
C ASN A 26 -3.48 -4.35 -9.23
N THR A 27 -3.26 -3.66 -8.12
CA THR A 27 -1.94 -3.32 -7.59
C THR A 27 -1.70 -4.16 -6.35
N LEU A 28 -0.62 -4.94 -6.36
CA LEU A 28 -0.21 -5.75 -5.23
C LEU A 28 1.12 -5.25 -4.66
N VAL A 29 1.23 -5.26 -3.33
CA VAL A 29 2.50 -4.98 -2.63
C VAL A 29 2.85 -6.15 -1.74
N TYR A 30 4.02 -6.73 -1.99
CA TYR A 30 4.61 -7.79 -1.19
C TYR A 30 5.77 -7.24 -0.36
N ILE A 31 5.85 -7.68 0.89
CA ILE A 31 7.00 -7.43 1.77
C ILE A 31 7.61 -8.76 2.19
N LYS A 32 8.93 -8.89 1.99
CA LYS A 32 9.68 -10.10 2.36
C LYS A 32 9.47 -10.45 3.82
N GLY A 33 9.09 -11.71 4.07
CA GLY A 33 8.80 -12.22 5.40
C GLY A 33 7.42 -11.84 5.96
N ARG A 34 6.61 -11.04 5.23
CA ARG A 34 5.24 -10.67 5.64
C ARG A 34 4.16 -11.08 4.64
N GLY A 35 4.51 -11.32 3.38
CA GLY A 35 3.53 -11.71 2.34
C GLY A 35 3.00 -10.53 1.55
N VAL A 36 1.85 -10.71 0.90
CA VAL A 36 1.11 -9.64 0.20
C VAL A 36 0.32 -8.85 1.23
N LEU A 37 0.61 -7.56 1.36
CA LEU A 37 -0.03 -6.66 2.32
C LEU A 37 -1.07 -5.74 1.66
N ILE A 38 -0.88 -5.41 0.38
CA ILE A 38 -1.81 -4.60 -0.40
C ILE A 38 -2.25 -5.42 -1.59
N ASN A 39 -3.56 -5.46 -1.84
CA ASN A 39 -4.17 -6.02 -3.02
C ASN A 39 -5.43 -5.21 -3.33
N GLU A 40 -5.22 -4.08 -4.01
CA GLU A 40 -6.27 -3.11 -4.32
C GLU A 40 -6.51 -3.06 -5.82
N PRO A 41 -7.67 -2.60 -6.30
CA PRO A 41 -7.85 -2.26 -7.71
C PRO A 41 -6.83 -1.21 -8.18
N SER A 42 -6.32 -1.33 -9.41
CA SER A 42 -5.42 -0.34 -10.03
C SER A 42 -6.19 0.85 -10.59
N ILE A 43 -7.05 1.46 -9.77
CA ILE A 43 -7.98 2.50 -10.17
C ILE A 43 -7.93 3.62 -9.13
N VAL A 44 -8.08 4.86 -9.59
CA VAL A 44 -8.34 6.01 -8.72
C VAL A 44 -9.47 6.83 -9.31
N ALA A 45 -10.36 7.34 -8.47
CA ALA A 45 -11.37 8.29 -8.89
C ALA A 45 -10.84 9.71 -8.75
N LYS A 46 -10.86 10.47 -9.85
CA LYS A 46 -10.42 11.87 -9.90
C LYS A 46 -11.57 12.78 -10.28
N SER A 47 -11.78 13.85 -9.50
CA SER A 47 -12.68 14.94 -9.86
C SER A 47 -12.20 15.65 -11.12
N VAL A 48 -13.11 15.85 -12.08
CA VAL A 48 -12.80 16.53 -13.35
C VAL A 48 -12.78 18.06 -13.21
N HIS A 49 -13.28 18.60 -12.10
CA HIS A 49 -13.39 20.04 -11.88
C HIS A 49 -12.11 20.63 -11.28
N ASP A 50 -11.47 19.91 -10.35
CA ASP A 50 -10.32 20.37 -9.58
C ASP A 50 -9.17 19.36 -9.51
N ASN A 51 -9.26 18.25 -10.26
CA ASN A 51 -8.27 17.16 -10.28
C ASN A 51 -8.04 16.47 -8.92
N LYS A 52 -8.90 16.69 -7.92
CA LYS A 52 -8.77 16.05 -6.61
C LYS A 52 -9.03 14.55 -6.70
N ILE A 53 -8.22 13.74 -6.02
CA ILE A 53 -8.50 12.32 -5.81
C ILE A 53 -9.61 12.19 -4.77
N ILE A 54 -10.67 11.46 -5.12
CA ILE A 54 -11.88 11.32 -4.28
C ILE A 54 -12.12 9.89 -3.79
N ALA A 55 -11.50 8.89 -4.42
CA ALA A 55 -11.53 7.51 -3.98
C ALA A 55 -10.34 6.72 -4.55
N VAL A 56 -10.03 5.61 -3.89
CA VAL A 56 -9.12 4.53 -4.31
C VAL A 56 -9.88 3.21 -4.23
#